data_AF-A0A284RL63-F1
#
_entry.id   AF-A0A284RL63-F1
#
_cell.length_a   1.000
_cell.length_b   1.000
_cell.length_c   1.000
_cell.angle_alpha   90.00
_cell.angle_beta   90.00
_cell.angle_gamma   90.00
#
_symmetry.space_group_name_H-M   'P 1'
#
loop_
_entity.id
_entity.type
_entity.pdbx_description
1 polymer ?
#
loop_
_entity_poly.entity_id
_entity_poly.type
_entity_poly.pdbx_seq_one_letter_code
_entity_poly.pdbx_strand_id
1 'polypeptide(L)'
;MAGIQIYLKPRPISPTLGHSNYLPFKWPFHFKYTPFCADHGPVPSDATEVHTVRSTPALPASLSKLYNDILPSLDAEVPDPNKLPRSAWPGLLQLAVAKANSSFHFQLECEDHIVRFVKGDRAPAPPPPSERAKEFSPEWYDIVYSTLLRGDVELRDESRDTELELFVWAYMFHVADDRGTIWRGFRQEMYQLTKFFFAASLPSSYAESPGLINFVSGKALSAASAIASTFTAATSVEESEPPILSSSSSNGPTSSSHTGDSSDEAALNRPFRRRNFATTNSIDV
;
A
#
# COMPACT_ATOMS: atom_id res chain seq x y z
N MET A 1 3.06 -8.62 -20.84
CA MET A 1 2.95 -8.31 -19.41
C MET A 1 2.96 -9.62 -18.65
N ALA A 2 3.89 -9.79 -17.72
CA ALA A 2 3.84 -10.92 -16.78
C ALA A 2 2.71 -10.63 -15.78
N GLY A 3 1.82 -11.60 -15.57
CA GLY A 3 0.77 -11.49 -14.55
C GLY A 3 1.34 -11.80 -13.18
N ILE A 4 0.77 -11.19 -12.14
CA ILE A 4 1.05 -11.55 -10.74
C ILE A 4 0.00 -12.55 -10.26
N GLN A 5 0.43 -13.55 -9.49
CA GLN A 5 -0.48 -14.50 -8.87
C GLN A 5 -0.84 -14.02 -7.46
N ILE A 6 -2.13 -13.75 -7.28
CA ILE A 6 -2.73 -13.41 -5.99
C ILE A 6 -3.48 -14.64 -5.48
N TYR A 7 -3.15 -15.05 -4.26
CA TYR A 7 -3.75 -16.16 -3.56
C TYR A 7 -4.68 -15.61 -2.46
N LEU A 8 -5.91 -16.11 -2.41
CA LEU A 8 -6.92 -15.72 -1.44
C LEU A 8 -7.45 -16.96 -0.70
N LYS A 9 -7.86 -16.75 0.56
CA LYS A 9 -8.61 -17.77 1.32
C LYS A 9 -10.04 -17.88 0.80
N PRO A 10 -10.68 -19.06 0.91
CA PRO A 10 -12.09 -19.26 0.62
C PRO A 10 -12.95 -18.22 1.30
N ARG A 11 -13.73 -17.49 0.52
CA ARG A 11 -14.49 -16.33 0.99
C ARG A 11 -15.65 -16.76 1.88
N PRO A 12 -16.10 -15.88 2.81
CA PRO A 12 -17.29 -16.20 3.58
C PRO A 12 -18.53 -16.17 2.67
N ILE A 13 -19.66 -16.61 3.19
CA ILE A 13 -20.95 -16.38 2.52
C ILE A 13 -21.36 -14.94 2.84
N SER A 14 -21.59 -14.12 1.81
CA SER A 14 -22.06 -12.74 2.01
C SER A 14 -23.50 -12.79 2.49
N PRO A 15 -23.88 -12.04 3.53
CA PRO A 15 -25.29 -11.88 3.90
C PRO A 15 -26.13 -11.28 2.75
N THR A 16 -25.49 -10.47 1.91
CA THR A 16 -26.16 -9.71 0.85
C THR A 16 -26.07 -10.43 -0.49
N LEU A 17 -24.91 -11.00 -0.81
CA LEU A 17 -24.64 -11.63 -2.11
C LEU A 17 -24.67 -13.17 -2.07
N GLY A 18 -24.87 -13.77 -0.90
CA GLY A 18 -24.93 -15.21 -0.71
C GLY A 18 -23.64 -15.90 -1.15
N HIS A 19 -23.78 -16.85 -2.09
CA HIS A 19 -22.69 -17.66 -2.63
C HIS A 19 -22.06 -17.04 -3.90
N SER A 20 -22.31 -15.76 -4.18
CA SER A 20 -21.68 -15.12 -5.33
C SER A 20 -20.16 -15.03 -5.14
N ASN A 21 -19.46 -14.83 -6.25
CA ASN A 21 -18.03 -14.57 -6.23
C ASN A 21 -17.81 -13.08 -5.89
N TYR A 22 -17.42 -12.72 -4.66
CA TYR A 22 -17.29 -11.30 -4.24
C TYR A 22 -16.02 -11.03 -3.43
N LEU A 23 -15.50 -9.79 -3.42
CA LEU A 23 -14.39 -9.36 -2.58
C LEU A 23 -14.89 -8.47 -1.42
N PRO A 24 -14.44 -8.70 -0.17
CA PRO A 24 -14.86 -7.89 0.97
C PRO A 24 -13.91 -6.70 1.19
N PHE A 25 -14.31 -5.50 0.78
CA PHE A 25 -13.62 -4.22 1.10
C PHE A 25 -14.02 -3.68 2.50
N LYS A 26 -14.74 -4.45 3.32
CA LYS A 26 -15.40 -3.95 4.52
C LYS A 26 -14.40 -3.56 5.63
N TRP A 27 -14.52 -2.33 6.13
CA TRP A 27 -13.81 -1.82 7.32
C TRP A 27 -14.55 -2.16 8.64
N PRO A 28 -13.85 -2.45 9.77
CA PRO A 28 -12.41 -2.70 9.86
C PRO A 28 -12.05 -3.88 8.96
N PHE A 29 -10.96 -3.76 8.19
CA PHE A 29 -10.53 -4.84 7.30
C PHE A 29 -10.31 -6.07 8.17
N HIS A 30 -11.28 -6.98 8.14
CA HIS A 30 -11.12 -8.26 8.80
C HIS A 30 -10.11 -9.01 7.94
N PHE A 31 -8.82 -8.89 8.27
CA PHE A 31 -7.64 -9.47 7.59
C PHE A 31 -7.70 -10.99 7.36
N LYS A 32 -8.81 -11.64 7.71
CA LYS A 32 -9.17 -13.01 7.35
C LYS A 32 -9.04 -13.27 5.83
N TYR A 33 -9.16 -12.24 4.99
CA TYR A 33 -9.09 -12.33 3.53
C TYR A 33 -7.91 -11.53 2.95
N THR A 34 -6.71 -11.81 3.44
CA THR A 34 -5.47 -11.18 2.97
C THR A 34 -5.09 -11.68 1.57
N PRO A 35 -4.73 -10.80 0.61
CA PRO A 35 -4.08 -11.19 -0.63
C PRO A 35 -2.64 -11.64 -0.36
N PHE A 36 -2.35 -12.91 -0.65
CA PHE A 36 -1.00 -13.46 -0.57
C PHE A 36 -0.34 -13.46 -1.95
N CYS A 37 0.93 -13.08 -1.99
CA CYS A 37 1.77 -13.16 -3.17
C CYS A 37 2.93 -14.10 -2.85
N ALA A 38 3.10 -15.16 -3.64
CA ALA A 38 4.18 -16.14 -3.43
C ALA A 38 5.58 -15.50 -3.46
N ASP A 39 5.73 -14.41 -4.22
CA ASP A 39 6.97 -13.65 -4.34
C ASP A 39 7.35 -12.87 -3.07
N HIS A 40 6.40 -12.70 -2.12
CA HIS A 40 6.58 -11.84 -0.94
C HIS A 40 6.34 -12.56 0.38
N GLY A 41 6.08 -13.87 0.35
CA GLY A 41 5.92 -14.65 1.58
C GLY A 41 5.30 -16.03 1.37
N PRO A 42 5.27 -16.85 2.43
CA PRO A 42 4.62 -18.15 2.37
C PRO A 42 3.12 -17.98 2.15
N VAL A 43 2.58 -18.68 1.14
CA VAL A 43 1.14 -18.78 0.91
C VAL A 43 0.56 -19.81 1.89
N PRO A 44 -0.42 -19.45 2.73
CA PRO A 44 -1.08 -20.41 3.61
C PRO A 44 -1.73 -21.55 2.83
N SER A 45 -1.73 -22.76 3.38
CA SER A 45 -2.36 -23.93 2.73
C SER A 45 -3.86 -23.78 2.54
N ASP A 46 -4.50 -22.93 3.33
CA ASP A 46 -5.93 -22.60 3.22
C ASP A 46 -6.21 -21.45 2.24
N ALA A 47 -5.20 -20.89 1.55
CA ALA A 47 -5.38 -19.90 0.47
C ALA A 47 -5.52 -20.59 -0.89
N THR A 48 -6.69 -21.19 -1.13
CA THR A 48 -6.94 -22.05 -2.29
C THR A 48 -7.42 -21.32 -3.55
N GLU A 49 -7.85 -20.06 -3.44
CA GLU A 49 -8.32 -19.29 -4.59
C GLU A 49 -7.12 -18.59 -5.25
N VAL A 50 -6.84 -18.95 -6.50
CA VAL A 50 -5.72 -18.37 -7.26
C VAL A 50 -6.25 -17.48 -8.37
N HIS A 51 -5.77 -16.25 -8.41
CA HIS A 51 -6.07 -15.28 -9.45
C HIS A 51 -4.80 -14.78 -10.10
N THR A 52 -4.78 -14.76 -11.43
CA THR A 52 -3.69 -14.12 -12.18
C THR A 52 -4.17 -12.74 -12.59
N VAL A 53 -3.61 -11.69 -11.99
CA VAL A 53 -3.94 -10.31 -12.34
C VAL A 53 -2.96 -9.84 -13.40
N ARG A 54 -3.49 -9.34 -14.52
CA ARG A 54 -2.69 -8.65 -15.55
C ARG A 54 -2.40 -7.22 -15.07
N SER A 55 -1.51 -7.12 -14.10
CA SER A 55 -1.31 -5.88 -13.37
C SER A 55 -0.46 -4.87 -14.12
N THR A 56 -0.69 -3.61 -13.78
CA THR A 56 0.25 -2.55 -14.13
C THR A 56 1.63 -2.82 -13.50
N PRO A 57 2.74 -2.36 -14.11
CA PRO A 57 4.08 -2.56 -13.56
C PRO A 57 4.27 -1.99 -12.14
N ALA A 58 3.40 -1.06 -11.73
CA ALA A 58 3.44 -0.45 -10.41
C ALA A 58 3.06 -1.42 -9.29
N LEU A 59 2.06 -2.28 -9.49
CA LEU A 59 1.56 -3.13 -8.41
C LEU A 59 2.64 -4.08 -7.84
N PRO A 60 3.42 -4.83 -8.63
CA PRO A 60 4.50 -5.67 -8.08
C PRO A 60 5.57 -4.86 -7.34
N ALA A 61 5.90 -3.66 -7.82
CA ALA A 61 6.88 -2.79 -7.17
C ALA A 61 6.38 -2.30 -5.80
N SER A 62 5.11 -1.89 -5.71
CA SER A 62 4.51 -1.41 -4.48
C SER A 62 4.27 -2.53 -3.48
N LEU A 63 3.92 -3.74 -3.94
CA LEU A 63 3.87 -4.94 -3.09
C LEU A 63 5.24 -5.29 -2.52
N SER A 64 6.28 -5.28 -3.37
CA SER A 64 7.66 -5.48 -2.91
C SER A 64 8.06 -4.45 -1.86
N LYS A 65 7.77 -3.16 -2.11
CA LYS A 65 8.03 -2.07 -1.16
C LYS A 65 7.26 -2.27 0.16
N LEU A 66 5.99 -2.68 0.10
CA LEU A 66 5.21 -2.97 1.29
C LEU A 66 5.87 -4.05 2.14
N TYR A 67 6.10 -5.23 1.56
CA TYR A 67 6.55 -6.41 2.31
C TYR A 67 8.02 -6.37 2.71
N ASN A 68 8.89 -5.77 1.89
CA ASN A 68 10.33 -5.75 2.15
C ASN A 68 10.77 -4.52 2.96
N ASP A 69 10.09 -3.38 2.81
CA ASP A 69 10.53 -2.12 3.42
C ASP A 69 9.54 -1.62 4.48
N ILE A 70 8.27 -1.44 4.11
CA ILE A 70 7.29 -0.77 4.98
C ILE A 70 6.93 -1.62 6.19
N LEU A 71 6.48 -2.88 6.00
CA LEU A 71 6.03 -3.71 7.11
C LEU A 71 7.16 -4.03 8.11
N PRO A 72 8.36 -4.50 7.69
CA PRO A 72 9.42 -4.76 8.65
C PRO A 72 9.86 -3.51 9.41
N SER A 73 9.82 -2.34 8.73
CA SER A 73 10.11 -1.06 9.35
C SER A 73 9.06 -0.69 10.41
N LEU A 74 7.77 -0.85 10.13
CA LEU A 74 6.69 -0.49 11.07
C LEU A 74 6.51 -1.51 12.20
N ASP A 75 6.82 -2.79 11.97
CA ASP A 75 6.75 -3.86 12.97
C ASP A 75 7.92 -3.85 13.96
N ALA A 76 8.89 -2.96 13.79
CA ALA A 76 9.98 -2.77 14.74
C ALA A 76 9.44 -2.34 16.12
N GLU A 77 10.04 -2.87 17.19
CA GLU A 77 9.66 -2.53 18.56
C GLU A 77 9.77 -1.02 18.81
N VAL A 78 8.70 -0.43 19.35
CA VAL A 78 8.67 0.99 19.69
C VAL A 78 9.49 1.22 20.95
N PRO A 79 10.52 2.09 20.93
CA PRO A 79 11.35 2.34 22.10
C PRO A 79 10.55 2.97 23.25
N ASP A 80 10.79 2.52 24.47
CA ASP A 80 10.23 3.14 25.68
C ASP A 80 11.04 4.39 26.08
N PRO A 81 10.47 5.61 26.00
CA PRO A 81 11.17 6.84 26.33
C PRO A 81 11.64 6.90 27.78
N ASN A 82 10.99 6.18 28.70
CA ASN A 82 11.33 6.18 30.13
C ASN A 82 12.58 5.37 30.44
N LYS A 83 12.96 4.43 29.56
CA LYS A 83 14.18 3.62 29.68
C LYS A 83 15.41 4.31 29.07
N LEU A 84 15.22 5.46 28.43
CA LEU A 84 16.26 6.17 27.71
C LEU A 84 16.53 7.55 28.33
N PRO A 85 17.79 8.02 28.32
CA PRO A 85 18.10 9.35 28.81
C PRO A 85 17.43 10.41 27.95
N ARG A 86 17.05 11.56 28.54
CA ARG A 86 16.41 12.68 27.82
C ARG A 86 17.22 13.18 26.61
N SER A 87 18.55 13.01 26.63
CA SER A 87 19.42 13.35 25.50
C SER A 87 19.12 12.50 24.23
N ALA A 88 18.53 11.32 24.38
CA ALA A 88 18.13 10.47 23.26
C ALA A 88 16.75 10.84 22.67
N TRP A 89 15.94 11.63 23.38
CA TRP A 89 14.56 11.96 22.99
C TRP A 89 14.43 12.65 21.62
N PRO A 90 15.31 13.59 21.22
CA PRO A 90 15.27 14.15 19.87
C PRO A 90 15.42 13.09 18.77
N GLY A 91 16.29 12.08 18.99
CA GLY A 91 16.46 10.96 18.07
C GLY A 91 15.23 10.06 17.99
N LEU A 92 14.57 9.81 19.13
CA LEU A 92 13.30 9.07 19.17
C LEU A 92 12.18 9.80 18.42
N LEU A 93 12.10 11.13 18.57
CA LEU A 93 11.15 11.94 17.81
C LEU A 93 11.43 11.85 16.30
N GLN A 94 12.69 11.97 15.88
CA GLN A 94 13.05 11.83 14.46
C GLN A 94 12.69 10.44 13.92
N LEU A 95 12.95 9.38 14.68
CA LEU A 95 12.54 8.02 14.32
C LEU A 95 11.02 7.92 14.14
N ALA A 96 10.26 8.44 15.11
CA ALA A 96 8.80 8.41 15.07
C ALA A 96 8.24 9.18 13.86
N VAL A 97 8.81 10.35 13.57
CA VAL A 97 8.47 11.16 12.39
C VAL A 97 8.78 10.38 11.11
N ALA A 98 9.97 9.79 10.99
CA ALA A 98 10.36 9.03 9.80
C ALA A 98 9.43 7.84 9.54
N LYS A 99 9.10 7.06 10.58
CA LYS A 99 8.20 5.90 10.50
C LYS A 99 6.78 6.31 10.11
N ALA A 100 6.23 7.33 10.78
CA ALA A 100 4.89 7.85 10.46
C ALA A 100 4.81 8.46 9.05
N ASN A 101 5.86 9.14 8.59
CA ASN A 101 5.92 9.68 7.25
C ASN A 101 6.06 8.58 6.20
N SER A 102 6.84 7.53 6.48
CA SER A 102 6.99 6.38 5.58
C SER A 102 5.64 5.68 5.35
N SER A 103 4.88 5.39 6.40
CA SER A 103 3.52 4.84 6.26
C SER A 103 2.59 5.78 5.50
N PHE A 104 2.64 7.09 5.82
CA PHE A 104 1.79 8.10 5.18
C PHE A 104 2.07 8.22 3.67
N HIS A 105 3.33 8.34 3.26
CA HIS A 105 3.69 8.43 1.85
C HIS A 105 3.30 7.18 1.06
N PHE A 106 3.42 5.99 1.67
CA PHE A 106 2.96 4.77 1.04
C PHE A 106 1.43 4.72 0.89
N GLN A 107 0.67 5.25 1.86
CA GLN A 107 -0.77 5.41 1.73
C GLN A 107 -1.14 6.35 0.56
N LEU A 108 -0.45 7.48 0.42
CA LEU A 108 -0.68 8.41 -0.70
C LEU A 108 -0.45 7.74 -2.06
N GLU A 109 0.59 6.91 -2.17
CA GLU A 109 0.84 6.11 -3.37
C GLU A 109 -0.35 5.18 -3.67
N CYS A 110 -0.89 4.51 -2.65
CA CYS A 110 -2.07 3.66 -2.81
C CYS A 110 -3.30 4.46 -3.24
N GLU A 111 -3.54 5.64 -2.64
CA GLU A 111 -4.63 6.53 -3.03
C GLU A 111 -4.56 6.93 -4.51
N ASP A 112 -3.38 7.30 -4.99
CA ASP A 112 -3.16 7.72 -6.38
C ASP A 112 -3.51 6.62 -7.37
N HIS A 113 -3.13 5.38 -7.04
CA HIS A 113 -3.48 4.22 -7.84
C HIS A 113 -4.97 3.91 -7.77
N ILE A 114 -5.59 3.96 -6.59
CA ILE A 114 -7.04 3.78 -6.42
C ILE A 114 -7.82 4.76 -7.29
N VAL A 115 -7.50 6.07 -7.21
CA VAL A 115 -8.22 7.09 -7.98
C VAL A 115 -8.02 6.89 -9.47
N ARG A 116 -6.80 6.55 -9.90
CA ARG A 116 -6.51 6.24 -11.31
C ARG A 116 -7.31 5.03 -11.81
N PHE A 117 -7.43 3.98 -11.00
CA PHE A 117 -8.23 2.80 -11.37
C PHE A 117 -9.72 3.11 -11.48
N VAL A 118 -10.26 3.91 -10.56
CA VAL A 118 -11.70 4.22 -10.53
C VAL A 118 -12.10 5.20 -11.64
N LYS A 119 -11.24 6.16 -11.97
CA LYS A 119 -11.57 7.24 -12.93
C LYS A 119 -10.92 7.08 -14.31
N GLY A 120 -9.94 6.20 -14.46
CA GLY A 120 -9.19 6.03 -15.71
C GLY A 120 -8.61 7.36 -16.19
N ASP A 121 -8.81 7.68 -17.47
CA ASP A 121 -8.34 8.92 -18.09
C ASP A 121 -8.97 10.20 -17.50
N ARG A 122 -10.03 10.07 -16.71
CA ARG A 122 -10.71 11.19 -16.03
C ARG A 122 -10.24 11.37 -14.60
N ALA A 123 -9.17 10.70 -14.18
CA ALA A 123 -8.63 10.85 -12.84
C ALA A 123 -8.16 12.30 -12.64
N PRO A 124 -8.58 12.97 -11.54
CA PRO A 124 -8.03 14.27 -11.19
C PRO A 124 -6.53 14.15 -10.92
N ALA A 125 -5.81 15.27 -11.01
CA ALA A 125 -4.42 15.31 -10.58
C ALA A 125 -4.34 15.04 -9.06
N PRO A 126 -3.35 14.27 -8.58
CA PRO A 126 -3.19 14.04 -7.16
C PRO A 126 -2.94 15.34 -6.40
N PRO A 127 -3.66 15.61 -5.29
CA PRO A 127 -3.40 16.78 -4.46
C PRO A 127 -1.99 16.79 -3.88
N PRO A 128 -1.42 17.97 -3.61
CA PRO A 128 -0.13 18.05 -2.93
C PRO A 128 -0.21 17.45 -1.52
N PRO A 129 0.88 16.93 -0.94
CA PRO A 129 0.87 16.27 0.38
C PRO A 129 0.27 17.11 1.51
N SER A 130 0.36 18.44 1.46
CA SER A 130 -0.23 19.35 2.44
C SER A 130 -1.75 19.44 2.37
N GLU A 131 -2.35 19.02 1.26
CA GLU A 131 -3.80 19.06 0.99
C GLU A 131 -4.39 17.64 0.89
N ARG A 132 -3.64 16.63 1.36
CA ARG A 132 -4.05 15.23 1.49
C ARG A 132 -4.94 15.01 2.71
N ALA A 133 -6.06 15.71 2.73
CA ALA A 133 -7.15 15.49 3.67
C ALA A 133 -8.49 15.85 3.01
N LYS A 134 -9.59 15.30 3.55
CA LYS A 134 -10.93 15.50 2.99
C LYS A 134 -11.37 16.96 3.01
N GLU A 135 -10.93 17.70 4.02
CA GLU A 135 -11.23 19.11 4.22
C GLU A 135 -10.66 19.99 3.09
N PHE A 136 -9.52 19.58 2.52
CA PHE A 136 -8.82 20.33 1.48
C PHE A 136 -9.11 19.81 0.08
N SER A 137 -9.28 18.49 -0.07
CA SER A 137 -9.47 17.82 -1.36
C SER A 137 -10.69 16.90 -1.34
N PRO A 138 -11.91 17.43 -1.15
CA PRO A 138 -13.11 16.62 -0.91
C PRO A 138 -13.42 15.67 -2.08
N GLU A 139 -13.31 16.14 -3.32
CA GLU A 139 -13.60 15.32 -4.51
C GLU A 139 -12.65 14.13 -4.65
N TRP A 140 -11.37 14.32 -4.31
CA TRP A 140 -10.37 13.26 -4.29
C TRP A 140 -10.74 12.21 -3.23
N TYR A 141 -11.00 12.66 -2.01
CA TYR A 141 -11.27 11.79 -0.88
C TYR A 141 -12.65 11.13 -0.93
N ASP A 142 -13.62 11.70 -1.65
CA ASP A 142 -14.87 11.02 -1.94
C ASP A 142 -14.64 9.77 -2.82
N ILE A 143 -13.70 9.82 -3.76
CA ILE A 143 -13.33 8.64 -4.58
C ILE A 143 -12.57 7.62 -3.73
N VAL A 144 -11.57 8.07 -2.98
CA VAL A 144 -10.77 7.20 -2.11
C VAL A 144 -11.68 6.49 -1.10
N TYR A 145 -12.46 7.23 -0.32
CA TYR A 145 -13.29 6.64 0.72
C TYR A 145 -14.47 5.83 0.19
N SER A 146 -15.09 6.22 -0.93
CA SER A 146 -16.13 5.38 -1.55
C SER A 146 -15.58 4.03 -2.04
N THR A 147 -14.28 3.97 -2.33
CA THR A 147 -13.59 2.73 -2.71
C THR A 147 -13.16 1.92 -1.48
N LEU A 148 -12.48 2.55 -0.52
CA LEU A 148 -12.00 1.90 0.69
C LEU A 148 -13.16 1.38 1.57
N LEU A 149 -14.36 1.98 1.46
CA LEU A 149 -15.54 1.63 2.26
C LEU A 149 -16.65 0.97 1.42
N ARG A 150 -16.32 0.43 0.24
CA ARG A 150 -17.31 -0.07 -0.74
C ARG A 150 -18.09 -1.31 -0.25
N GLY A 151 -17.57 -2.03 0.75
CA GLY A 151 -18.19 -3.25 1.27
C GLY A 151 -17.94 -4.47 0.40
N ASP A 152 -18.93 -5.34 0.22
CA ASP A 152 -18.79 -6.56 -0.58
C ASP A 152 -19.00 -6.25 -2.08
N VAL A 153 -18.02 -6.57 -2.92
CA VAL A 153 -18.03 -6.29 -4.37
C VAL A 153 -18.02 -7.58 -5.17
N GLU A 154 -19.06 -7.82 -5.96
CA GLU A 154 -19.13 -8.99 -6.85
C GLU A 154 -18.04 -8.94 -7.94
N LEU A 155 -17.21 -9.99 -8.03
CA LEU A 155 -16.22 -10.19 -9.08
C LEU A 155 -16.88 -10.72 -10.35
N ARG A 156 -17.03 -9.83 -11.32
CA ARG A 156 -17.52 -10.14 -12.67
C ARG A 156 -16.36 -10.34 -13.61
N ASP A 157 -16.47 -11.28 -14.55
CA ASP A 157 -15.36 -11.62 -15.46
C ASP A 157 -14.86 -10.43 -16.28
N GLU A 158 -15.74 -9.51 -16.68
CA GLU A 158 -15.38 -8.31 -17.45
C GLU A 158 -14.50 -7.31 -16.68
N SER A 159 -14.64 -7.25 -15.35
CA SER A 159 -13.94 -6.30 -14.48
C SER A 159 -13.07 -6.99 -13.42
N ARG A 160 -12.85 -8.30 -13.58
CA ARG A 160 -12.24 -9.15 -12.55
C ARG A 160 -10.85 -8.69 -12.15
N ASP A 161 -10.01 -8.45 -13.15
CA ASP A 161 -8.62 -8.01 -12.94
C ASP A 161 -8.59 -6.63 -12.28
N THR A 162 -9.46 -5.72 -12.73
CA THR A 162 -9.56 -4.35 -12.18
C THR A 162 -10.02 -4.34 -10.73
N GLU A 163 -11.12 -5.03 -10.40
CA GLU A 163 -11.66 -5.06 -9.05
C GLU A 163 -10.71 -5.80 -8.09
N LEU A 164 -10.01 -6.83 -8.56
CA LEU A 164 -9.00 -7.52 -7.77
C LEU A 164 -7.76 -6.66 -7.55
N GLU A 165 -7.27 -5.93 -8.56
CA GLU A 165 -6.15 -5.00 -8.39
C GLU A 165 -6.54 -3.86 -7.43
N LEU A 166 -7.75 -3.30 -7.57
CA LEU A 166 -8.29 -2.28 -6.67
C LEU A 166 -8.37 -2.77 -5.22
N PHE A 167 -8.78 -4.04 -5.02
CA PHE A 167 -8.77 -4.69 -3.72
C PHE A 167 -7.38 -4.80 -3.12
N VAL A 168 -6.36 -5.16 -3.92
CA VAL A 168 -4.98 -5.23 -3.44
C VAL A 168 -4.47 -3.84 -3.04
N TRP A 169 -4.76 -2.79 -3.83
CA TRP A 169 -4.39 -1.41 -3.46
C TRP A 169 -5.06 -0.95 -2.16
N ALA A 170 -6.36 -1.24 -2.00
CA ALA A 170 -7.08 -0.95 -0.76
C ALA A 170 -6.48 -1.71 0.43
N TYR A 171 -6.16 -3.00 0.25
CA TYR A 171 -5.49 -3.79 1.27
C TYR A 171 -4.16 -3.16 1.69
N MET A 172 -3.29 -2.81 0.73
CA MET A 172 -1.99 -2.21 0.99
C MET A 172 -2.12 -0.88 1.75
N PHE A 173 -3.08 -0.04 1.38
CA PHE A 173 -3.41 1.20 2.09
C PHE A 173 -3.72 0.91 3.56
N HIS A 174 -4.66 -0.02 3.81
CA HIS A 174 -5.13 -0.30 5.17
C HIS A 174 -4.08 -0.97 6.05
N VAL A 175 -3.27 -1.88 5.51
CA VAL A 175 -2.18 -2.49 6.28
C VAL A 175 -1.16 -1.43 6.68
N ALA A 176 -0.75 -0.56 5.75
CA ALA A 176 0.20 0.50 6.05
C ALA A 176 -0.38 1.50 7.08
N ASP A 177 -1.67 1.76 7.03
CA ASP A 177 -2.36 2.62 8.00
C ASP A 177 -2.45 1.99 9.39
N ASP A 178 -2.89 0.74 9.47
CA ASP A 178 -3.01 0.00 10.72
C ASP A 178 -1.65 -0.12 11.42
N ARG A 179 -0.63 -0.61 10.71
CA ARG A 179 0.75 -0.76 11.24
C ARG A 179 1.40 0.59 11.56
N GLY A 180 1.04 1.65 10.85
CA GLY A 180 1.53 3.01 11.11
C GLY A 180 0.93 3.66 12.37
N THR A 181 -0.19 3.16 12.89
CA THR A 181 -0.93 3.79 14.00
C THR A 181 -0.09 3.91 15.27
N ILE A 182 0.68 2.87 15.61
CA ILE A 182 1.53 2.88 16.79
C ILE A 182 2.60 3.99 16.70
N TRP A 183 3.23 4.14 15.54
CA TRP A 183 4.25 5.16 15.31
C TRP A 183 3.70 6.59 15.27
N ARG A 184 2.47 6.78 14.80
CA ARG A 184 1.79 8.09 14.87
C ARG A 184 1.51 8.52 16.30
N GLY A 185 1.04 7.60 17.16
CA GLY A 185 0.85 7.89 18.57
C GLY A 185 2.19 8.16 19.27
N PHE A 186 3.23 7.37 18.96
CA PHE A 186 4.56 7.55 19.54
C PHE A 186 5.15 8.91 19.15
N ARG A 187 4.95 9.33 17.89
CA ARG A 187 5.31 10.68 17.43
C ARG A 187 4.63 11.76 18.26
N GLN A 188 3.33 11.62 18.55
CA GLN A 188 2.60 12.58 19.38
C GLN A 188 3.13 12.61 20.82
N GLU A 189 3.38 11.44 21.43
CA GLU A 189 4.00 11.31 22.76
C GLU A 189 5.37 12.02 22.79
N MET A 190 6.23 11.71 21.82
CA MET A 190 7.55 12.32 21.73
C MET A 190 7.49 13.83 21.48
N TYR A 191 6.52 14.34 20.72
CA TYR A 191 6.31 15.79 20.59
C TYR A 191 5.98 16.44 21.95
N GLN A 192 5.15 15.81 22.79
CA GLN A 192 4.84 16.35 24.11
C GLN A 192 6.06 16.31 25.03
N LEU A 193 6.83 15.22 25.00
CA LEU A 193 8.03 15.05 25.82
C LEU A 193 9.17 16.02 25.42
N THR A 194 9.29 16.34 24.15
CA THR A 194 10.34 17.23 23.62
C THR A 194 9.96 18.71 23.62
N LYS A 195 8.67 19.04 23.67
CA LYS A 195 8.18 20.42 23.79
C LYS A 195 8.35 20.86 25.25
N PHE A 196 9.50 21.48 25.52
CA PHE A 196 9.89 22.11 26.78
C PHE A 196 8.71 22.52 27.67
N PHE A 197 8.55 21.85 28.81
CA PHE A 197 7.97 22.27 30.12
C PHE A 197 7.41 21.11 30.96
N PHE A 198 7.28 19.88 30.43
CA PHE A 198 6.80 18.76 31.24
C PHE A 198 7.94 17.99 31.91
N ALA A 199 8.07 18.17 33.23
CA ALA A 199 8.93 17.38 34.10
C ALA A 199 8.32 16.00 34.47
N ALA A 200 7.10 15.71 34.04
CA ALA A 200 6.39 14.49 34.38
C ALA A 200 6.58 13.43 33.29
N SER A 201 7.04 12.24 33.70
CA SER A 201 6.88 11.00 32.93
C SER A 201 5.41 10.84 32.59
N LEU A 202 5.03 10.98 31.33
CA LEU A 202 3.68 10.63 30.90
C LEU A 202 3.53 9.10 31.00
N PRO A 203 2.38 8.59 31.47
CA PRO A 203 2.12 7.17 31.38
C PRO A 203 2.16 6.78 29.90
N SER A 204 3.10 5.89 29.55
CA SER A 204 3.23 5.40 28.18
C SER A 204 1.91 4.72 27.79
N SER A 205 1.27 5.24 26.75
CA SER A 205 0.01 4.69 26.23
C SER A 205 0.16 3.26 25.67
N TYR A 206 1.39 2.75 25.60
CA TYR A 206 1.74 1.42 25.10
C TYR A 206 1.99 0.40 26.20
N ALA A 207 1.99 0.82 27.48
CA ALA A 207 2.47 -0.03 28.56
C ALA A 207 1.49 -1.14 28.99
N GLU A 208 0.19 -1.06 28.74
CA GLU A 208 -0.74 -2.15 29.13
C GLU A 208 -1.90 -2.33 28.13
N SER A 209 -1.72 -3.26 27.18
CA SER A 209 -2.79 -4.03 26.54
C SER A 209 -2.22 -5.38 26.08
N PRO A 210 -2.17 -6.40 26.95
CA PRO A 210 -1.91 -7.76 26.52
C PRO A 210 -3.21 -8.35 25.99
N GLY A 211 -3.52 -8.16 24.70
CA GLY A 211 -4.79 -8.69 24.19
C GLY A 211 -5.01 -8.86 22.69
N LEU A 212 -4.39 -8.07 21.81
CA LEU A 212 -4.86 -8.03 20.40
C LEU A 212 -3.83 -8.29 19.30
N ILE A 213 -2.53 -8.46 19.63
CA ILE A 213 -1.48 -8.63 18.60
C ILE A 213 -0.91 -10.07 18.55
N ASN A 214 -1.53 -11.04 19.23
CA ASN A 214 -1.06 -12.43 19.28
C ASN A 214 -1.70 -13.35 18.24
N PHE A 215 -1.94 -12.88 17.02
CA PHE A 215 -2.21 -13.79 15.91
C PHE A 215 -1.34 -13.44 14.69
N VAL A 216 -0.41 -14.36 14.42
CA VAL A 216 0.47 -14.45 13.23
C VAL A 216 1.80 -13.67 13.31
N SER A 217 2.70 -14.14 14.18
CA SER A 217 4.15 -14.03 13.93
C SER A 217 4.88 -15.28 14.44
N GLY A 218 4.44 -16.43 13.94
CA GLY A 218 5.20 -17.68 14.09
C GLY A 218 6.39 -17.71 13.14
N LYS A 219 7.48 -17.02 13.48
CA LYS A 219 8.87 -17.40 13.15
C LYS A 219 9.84 -16.47 13.86
N ALA A 220 10.53 -17.06 14.83
CA ALA A 220 11.69 -16.49 15.50
C ALA A 220 12.82 -16.25 14.49
N LEU A 221 13.45 -15.08 14.55
CA LEU A 221 14.89 -14.97 14.31
C LEU A 221 15.49 -13.93 15.26
N SER A 222 16.45 -14.42 16.03
CA SER A 222 17.29 -13.68 16.95
C SER A 222 18.50 -13.15 16.18
N ALA A 223 18.86 -11.87 16.34
CA ALA A 223 20.21 -11.41 16.70
C ALA A 223 20.39 -9.88 16.48
N ALA A 224 20.53 -9.19 17.61
CA ALA A 224 21.49 -8.13 17.98
C ALA A 224 21.82 -6.95 17.05
N SER A 225 21.32 -5.79 17.49
CA SER A 225 22.00 -4.48 17.69
C SER A 225 23.46 -4.31 17.23
N ALA A 226 23.66 -3.29 16.39
CA ALA A 226 24.88 -2.48 16.35
C ALA A 226 24.54 -1.04 15.92
N ILE A 227 24.03 -0.21 16.86
CA ILE A 227 24.08 1.25 16.72
C ILE A 227 25.01 1.78 17.81
N ALA A 228 26.31 1.76 17.53
CA ALA A 228 27.31 2.52 18.26
C ALA A 228 28.63 2.58 17.46
N SER A 229 28.66 3.31 16.35
CA SER A 229 29.89 3.93 15.81
C SER A 229 29.63 4.71 14.52
N THR A 230 29.16 5.95 14.62
CA THR A 230 29.32 6.96 13.55
C THR A 230 29.50 8.39 14.04
N PHE A 231 29.59 8.65 15.35
CA PHE A 231 29.86 10.00 15.87
C PHE A 231 31.27 10.14 16.44
N THR A 232 32.30 9.82 15.66
CA THR A 232 33.67 10.34 15.86
C THR A 232 34.59 9.90 14.71
N ALA A 233 34.51 10.56 13.56
CA ALA A 233 35.62 10.66 12.59
C ALA A 233 35.19 11.49 11.37
N ALA A 234 35.33 12.81 11.42
CA ALA A 234 35.48 13.64 10.22
C ALA A 234 35.96 15.05 10.60
N THR A 235 37.24 15.19 10.94
CA THR A 235 38.00 16.45 10.75
C THR A 235 39.52 16.18 10.78
N SER A 236 40.05 15.66 9.67
CA SER A 236 41.43 15.89 9.20
C SER A 236 41.51 15.40 7.73
N VAL A 237 41.53 16.31 6.74
CA VAL A 237 42.70 16.68 5.89
C VAL A 237 43.26 15.45 5.15
N GLU A 238 43.34 15.31 3.81
CA GLU A 238 43.77 16.21 2.74
C GLU A 238 43.45 15.57 1.35
N GLU A 239 42.96 16.38 0.41
CA GLU A 239 43.45 16.58 -0.96
C GLU A 239 44.29 15.48 -1.67
N SER A 240 43.77 14.93 -2.77
CA SER A 240 44.47 14.84 -4.09
C SER A 240 43.55 14.25 -5.18
N GLU A 241 43.46 14.99 -6.28
CA GLU A 241 42.73 14.69 -7.53
C GLU A 241 43.62 13.86 -8.51
N PRO A 242 43.19 13.53 -9.76
CA PRO A 242 43.02 12.17 -10.27
C PRO A 242 44.04 11.81 -11.37
N PRO A 243 43.78 10.79 -12.21
CA PRO A 243 43.65 11.16 -13.62
C PRO A 243 42.63 10.38 -14.47
N ILE A 244 42.33 11.10 -15.56
CA ILE A 244 41.56 10.86 -16.78
C ILE A 244 42.21 9.81 -17.71
N LEU A 245 41.40 9.15 -18.56
CA LEU A 245 41.59 8.87 -20.02
C LEU A 245 40.50 7.85 -20.44
N SER A 246 39.41 8.24 -21.13
CA SER A 246 39.27 8.59 -22.55
C SER A 246 39.13 7.41 -23.52
N SER A 247 38.00 7.44 -24.27
CA SER A 247 37.86 7.04 -25.70
C SER A 247 37.78 5.52 -25.97
N SER A 248 37.00 4.98 -26.91
CA SER A 248 36.30 5.54 -28.08
C SER A 248 35.44 4.44 -28.74
N SER A 249 34.35 4.82 -29.45
CA SER A 249 34.07 4.52 -30.89
C SER A 249 34.10 3.04 -31.36
N SER A 250 33.18 2.41 -32.12
CA SER A 250 32.18 2.88 -33.09
C SER A 250 31.42 1.70 -33.77
N ASN A 251 30.36 2.07 -34.51
CA ASN A 251 29.83 1.49 -35.77
C ASN A 251 28.94 0.23 -35.77
N GLY A 252 27.67 0.43 -36.18
CA GLY A 252 26.73 -0.60 -36.69
C GLY A 252 27.00 -0.95 -38.17
N PRO A 253 25.99 -1.12 -39.07
CA PRO A 253 24.58 -1.48 -38.94
C PRO A 253 24.17 -2.57 -39.99
N THR A 254 22.89 -2.59 -40.42
CA THR A 254 22.22 -3.32 -41.54
C THR A 254 21.52 -4.64 -41.19
N SER A 255 20.38 -5.06 -41.76
CA SER A 255 19.24 -4.52 -42.54
C SER A 255 18.41 -5.76 -42.96
N SER A 256 17.12 -5.58 -43.32
CA SER A 256 16.33 -6.44 -44.25
C SER A 256 15.72 -7.74 -43.69
N SER A 257 14.53 -8.25 -44.03
CA SER A 257 13.31 -7.82 -44.77
C SER A 257 12.23 -8.93 -44.64
N HIS A 258 11.03 -8.64 -45.16
CA HIS A 258 9.96 -9.56 -45.65
C HIS A 258 8.72 -9.92 -44.79
N THR A 259 7.66 -9.12 -45.01
CA THR A 259 6.32 -9.44 -45.58
C THR A 259 5.71 -10.86 -45.46
N GLY A 260 4.46 -10.90 -44.99
CA GLY A 260 3.47 -11.95 -45.25
C GLY A 260 2.07 -11.49 -44.83
N ASP A 261 1.16 -11.41 -45.80
CA ASP A 261 -0.18 -10.78 -45.83
C ASP A 261 -1.30 -11.85 -45.88
N SER A 262 -2.58 -11.42 -45.82
CA SER A 262 -3.87 -12.12 -46.08
C SER A 262 -4.65 -12.57 -44.81
N SER A 263 -5.78 -11.95 -44.40
CA SER A 263 -7.17 -11.82 -44.97
C SER A 263 -7.98 -13.14 -44.88
N ASP A 264 -9.29 -13.25 -44.66
CA ASP A 264 -10.45 -12.36 -44.53
C ASP A 264 -11.68 -13.21 -44.06
N GLU A 265 -12.87 -12.58 -43.93
CA GLU A 265 -14.26 -13.12 -43.84
C GLU A 265 -14.83 -13.48 -42.43
N ALA A 266 -15.79 -12.72 -41.87
CA ALA A 266 -17.24 -12.60 -42.18
C ALA A 266 -18.08 -13.73 -41.51
N ALA A 267 -19.27 -13.56 -40.89
CA ALA A 267 -20.17 -12.45 -40.63
C ALA A 267 -21.27 -12.91 -39.59
N LEU A 268 -22.17 -11.98 -39.23
CA LEU A 268 -23.57 -12.17 -38.77
C LEU A 268 -23.84 -12.56 -37.30
N ASN A 269 -24.27 -11.59 -36.48
CA ASN A 269 -25.68 -11.42 -36.04
C ASN A 269 -25.82 -10.46 -34.81
N ARG A 270 -26.51 -9.34 -35.02
CA ARG A 270 -27.33 -8.58 -34.04
C ARG A 270 -28.78 -8.68 -34.53
N PRO A 271 -29.85 -8.31 -33.77
CA PRO A 271 -29.93 -7.79 -32.40
C PRO A 271 -31.00 -8.48 -31.52
N PHE A 272 -30.97 -8.25 -30.19
CA PHE A 272 -32.20 -8.23 -29.40
C PHE A 272 -32.38 -6.89 -28.68
N ARG A 273 -33.46 -6.24 -29.10
CA ARG A 273 -34.04 -4.99 -28.61
C ARG A 273 -35.02 -5.37 -27.50
N ARG A 274 -34.83 -4.88 -26.27
CA ARG A 274 -35.95 -4.66 -25.34
C ARG A 274 -35.81 -3.31 -24.65
N ARG A 275 -36.93 -2.62 -24.62
CA ARG A 275 -37.19 -1.24 -24.19
C ARG A 275 -38.06 -1.30 -22.93
N ASN A 276 -37.89 -0.29 -22.07
CA ASN A 276 -38.80 0.21 -21.02
C ASN A 276 -38.82 -0.63 -19.72
N PHE A 277 -38.73 -0.04 -18.50
CA PHE A 277 -39.52 1.08 -17.99
C PHE A 277 -38.75 2.02 -17.05
N ALA A 278 -39.12 3.32 -17.12
CA ALA A 278 -38.82 4.34 -16.13
C ALA A 278 -39.77 4.24 -14.93
N THR A 279 -39.30 4.60 -13.74
CA THR A 279 -40.17 5.11 -12.68
C THR A 279 -39.41 6.18 -11.90
N THR A 280 -39.67 7.43 -12.28
CA THR A 280 -39.44 8.62 -11.49
C THR A 280 -40.37 8.59 -10.28
N ASN A 281 -39.84 8.77 -9.08
CA ASN A 281 -40.61 9.27 -7.94
C ASN A 281 -39.90 10.52 -7.41
N SER A 282 -40.50 11.67 -7.70
CA SER A 282 -40.29 12.92 -6.98
C SER A 282 -40.94 12.82 -5.61
N ILE A 283 -40.29 13.34 -4.58
CA ILE A 283 -40.98 13.87 -3.41
C ILE A 283 -40.27 15.19 -3.06
N ASP A 284 -40.94 16.28 -3.39
CA ASP A 284 -40.82 17.57 -2.70
C ASP A 284 -41.69 17.52 -1.45
N VAL A 285 -41.13 17.88 -0.30
CA VAL A 285 -41.73 18.70 0.76
C VAL A 285 -40.62 19.53 1.40
#